data_AF-A0AAW0EFH7-F1
#
_entry.id   AF-A0AAW0EFH7-F1
#
_cell.length_a   1.000
_cell.length_b   1.000
_cell.length_c   1.000
_cell.angle_alpha   90.00
_cell.angle_beta   90.00
_cell.angle_gamma   90.00
#
_symmetry.space_group_name_H-M   'P 1'
#
loop_
_entity.id
_entity.type
_entity.pdbx_description
1 polymer ?
#
loop_
_entity_poly.entity_id
_entity_poly.type
_entity_poly.pdbx_seq_one_letter_code
_entity_poly.pdbx_strand_id
1 'polypeptide(L)'
;MTTVVGIRSSLPSASKPVDHLDFVELGLLDAVEPFKRLRSQSADELQLYCTVPTWSTSSDNCLDLDDFQQLRSKVLTLVKSLRSSGIASYVLVPSSSSRCIVCVRRCPDLSSAVDTLQKITLPVHNRQNVLLADLGGGPCLVII
;
A
#
# COMPACT_ATOMS: atom_id res chain seq x y z
N MET A 1 -43.59 -32.74 14.54
CA MET A 1 -43.62 -31.27 14.41
C MET A 1 -42.50 -30.71 15.29
N THR A 2 -41.25 -30.84 14.86
CA THR A 2 -40.42 -29.89 14.09
C THR A 2 -39.67 -28.91 15.00
N THR A 3 -38.42 -29.27 15.30
CA THR A 3 -37.39 -28.43 15.92
C THR A 3 -36.84 -27.45 14.89
N VAL A 4 -36.80 -26.16 15.17
CA VAL A 4 -36.09 -25.17 14.34
C VAL A 4 -34.93 -24.59 15.14
N VAL A 5 -33.71 -24.94 14.71
CA VAL A 5 -32.44 -24.35 15.13
C VAL A 5 -32.25 -23.06 14.33
N GLY A 6 -32.33 -21.91 15.01
CA GLY A 6 -32.03 -20.61 14.42
C GLY A 6 -30.54 -20.32 14.49
N ILE A 7 -29.87 -20.43 13.34
CA ILE A 7 -28.45 -20.13 13.15
C ILE A 7 -28.22 -18.63 13.38
N ARG A 8 -27.35 -18.30 14.33
CA ARG A 8 -26.79 -16.94 14.47
C ARG A 8 -25.86 -16.70 13.29
N SER A 9 -26.33 -15.96 12.29
CA SER A 9 -25.47 -15.35 11.28
C SER A 9 -24.74 -14.17 11.90
N SER A 10 -23.54 -14.41 12.43
CA SER A 10 -22.58 -13.34 12.70
C SER A 10 -22.03 -12.82 11.38
N LEU A 11 -22.55 -11.68 10.91
CA LEU A 11 -21.88 -10.82 9.95
C LEU A 11 -20.47 -10.49 10.47
N PRO A 12 -19.39 -10.67 9.69
CA PRO A 12 -18.14 -10.00 10.00
C PRO A 12 -18.30 -8.50 9.79
N SER A 13 -17.81 -7.80 10.81
CA SER A 13 -18.00 -6.40 11.14
C SER A 13 -17.50 -5.43 10.06
N ALA A 14 -18.11 -4.25 10.05
CA ALA A 14 -17.75 -3.11 9.23
C ALA A 14 -16.25 -2.81 9.27
N SER A 15 -15.71 -2.50 8.10
CA SER A 15 -14.39 -1.90 7.89
C SER A 15 -14.13 -0.77 8.88
N LYS A 16 -12.99 -0.80 9.58
CA LYS A 16 -12.55 0.29 10.44
C LYS A 16 -12.43 1.58 9.60
N PRO A 17 -12.91 2.74 10.09
CA PRO A 17 -12.67 4.01 9.42
C PRO A 17 -11.16 4.29 9.38
N VAL A 18 -10.70 4.83 8.24
CA VAL A 18 -9.29 5.02 7.85
C VAL A 18 -8.57 6.11 8.69
N ASP A 19 -9.25 6.71 9.66
CA ASP A 19 -8.71 7.77 10.53
C ASP A 19 -7.71 7.27 11.60
N HIS A 20 -7.50 5.95 11.69
CA HIS A 20 -6.56 5.31 12.64
C HIS A 20 -5.55 4.41 11.93
N LEU A 21 -4.95 4.88 10.83
CA LEU A 21 -3.79 4.21 10.25
C LEU A 21 -2.52 4.55 11.04
N ASP A 22 -1.94 3.53 11.66
CA ASP A 22 -0.61 3.64 12.26
C ASP A 22 0.45 3.52 11.16
N PHE A 23 1.32 4.52 11.07
CA PHE A 23 2.44 4.54 10.14
C PHE A 23 3.75 4.20 10.84
N VAL A 24 4.52 3.29 10.25
CA VAL A 24 5.88 2.96 10.68
C VAL A 24 6.86 3.39 9.60
N GLU A 25 7.80 4.26 9.95
CA GLU A 25 8.85 4.70 9.03
C GLU A 25 9.97 3.64 8.93
N LEU A 26 10.30 3.22 7.70
CA LEU A 26 11.27 2.17 7.41
C LEU A 26 12.26 2.61 6.33
N GLY A 27 13.46 2.02 6.35
CA GLY A 27 14.36 2.06 5.21
C GLY A 27 13.77 1.33 4.00
N LEU A 28 14.15 1.76 2.79
CA LEU A 28 13.59 1.22 1.53
C LEU A 28 13.75 -0.31 1.41
N LEU A 29 14.87 -0.87 1.87
CA LEU A 29 15.13 -2.31 1.82
C LEU A 29 14.41 -3.07 2.95
N ASP A 30 14.28 -2.47 4.13
CA ASP A 30 13.58 -3.05 5.27
C ASP A 30 12.08 -3.21 5.00
N ALA A 31 11.53 -2.31 4.18
CA ALA A 31 10.14 -2.33 3.73
C ALA A 31 9.75 -3.56 2.89
N VAL A 32 10.70 -4.35 2.44
CA VAL A 32 10.46 -5.61 1.73
C VAL A 32 10.04 -6.72 2.70
N GLU A 33 10.47 -6.64 3.95
CA GLU A 33 10.32 -7.70 4.94
C GLU A 33 8.85 -8.02 5.30
N PRO A 34 7.95 -7.03 5.50
CA PRO A 34 6.52 -7.30 5.71
C PRO A 34 5.89 -8.11 4.57
N PHE A 35 6.30 -7.86 3.32
CA PHE A 35 5.77 -8.56 2.16
C PHE A 35 6.34 -9.97 2.03
N LYS A 36 7.60 -10.18 2.40
CA LYS A 36 8.20 -11.52 2.49
C LYS A 36 7.46 -12.39 3.49
N ARG A 37 7.16 -11.85 4.68
CA ARG A 37 6.37 -12.57 5.70
C ARG A 37 4.96 -12.88 5.22
N LEU A 38 4.31 -11.94 4.55
CA LEU A 38 3.00 -12.21 3.96
C LEU A 38 3.09 -13.30 2.88
N ARG A 39 4.14 -13.29 2.05
CA ARG A 39 4.35 -14.29 1.01
C ARG A 39 4.58 -15.68 1.58
N SER A 40 5.31 -15.82 2.68
CA SER A 40 5.55 -17.13 3.30
C SER A 40 4.30 -17.70 3.97
N GLN A 41 3.35 -16.85 4.35
CA GLN A 41 2.07 -17.26 4.94
C GLN A 41 0.97 -17.55 3.90
N SER A 42 1.13 -17.08 2.67
CA SER A 42 0.12 -17.21 1.62
C SER A 42 0.54 -18.23 0.57
N ALA A 43 -0.30 -19.24 0.33
CA ALA A 43 -0.11 -20.20 -0.76
C ALA A 43 -0.33 -19.53 -2.14
N ASP A 44 -1.24 -18.56 -2.19
CA ASP A 44 -1.64 -17.92 -3.44
C ASP A 44 -0.62 -16.90 -3.93
N GLU A 45 -0.58 -16.70 -5.25
CA GLU A 45 0.29 -15.70 -5.89
C GLU A 45 -0.04 -14.28 -5.41
N LEU A 46 0.93 -13.55 -4.86
CA LEU A 46 0.74 -12.15 -4.48
C LEU A 46 0.86 -11.27 -5.73
N GLN A 47 -0.20 -10.50 -6.00
CA GLN A 47 -0.17 -9.43 -6.98
C GLN A 47 -0.11 -8.07 -6.28
N LEU A 48 0.89 -7.27 -6.62
CA LEU A 48 1.04 -5.91 -6.10
C LEU A 48 0.25 -4.91 -6.93
N TYR A 49 -0.26 -3.90 -6.23
CA TYR A 49 -0.80 -2.68 -6.80
C TYR A 49 0.17 -1.54 -6.48
N CYS A 50 0.69 -0.90 -7.52
CA CYS A 50 1.67 0.16 -7.40
C CYS A 50 1.14 1.42 -8.10
N THR A 51 0.99 2.51 -7.38
CA THR A 51 0.71 3.80 -8.01
C THR A 51 2.00 4.46 -8.49
N VAL A 52 1.93 5.10 -9.65
CA VAL A 52 3.02 5.88 -10.23
C VAL A 52 2.52 7.31 -10.42
N PRO A 53 3.19 8.31 -9.81
CA PRO A 53 2.89 9.71 -10.00
C PRO A 53 2.93 10.05 -11.49
N THR A 54 1.78 10.47 -12.01
CA THR A 54 1.68 11.28 -13.22
C THR A 54 1.82 12.74 -12.82
N TRP A 55 2.06 13.60 -13.81
CA TRP A 55 2.31 15.02 -13.59
C TRP A 55 1.27 15.57 -12.60
N SER A 56 1.71 16.05 -11.43
CA SER A 56 0.79 16.44 -10.37
C SER A 56 0.22 17.82 -10.69
N THR A 57 -1.07 18.00 -10.40
CA THR A 57 -1.71 19.32 -10.44
C THR A 57 -1.35 20.09 -9.17
N SER A 58 -0.10 20.50 -9.07
CA SER A 58 0.45 21.66 -8.33
C SER A 58 -0.18 22.14 -7.00
N SER A 59 -0.73 21.30 -6.11
CA SER A 59 -1.28 21.81 -4.82
C SER A 59 -0.42 21.56 -3.58
N ASP A 60 0.25 20.41 -3.43
CA ASP A 60 0.73 20.02 -2.09
C ASP A 60 2.25 19.83 -1.94
N ASN A 61 3.00 19.66 -3.03
CA ASN A 61 4.46 19.62 -3.02
C ASN A 61 4.99 20.06 -4.38
N CYS A 62 5.86 21.08 -4.41
CA CYS A 62 6.60 21.47 -5.61
C CYS A 62 7.67 20.41 -5.91
N LEU A 63 7.27 19.23 -6.39
CA LEU A 63 8.21 18.23 -6.89
C LEU A 63 8.77 18.72 -8.23
N ASP A 64 10.09 18.82 -8.32
CA ASP A 64 10.73 19.05 -9.60
C ASP A 64 10.89 17.73 -10.37
N LEU A 65 11.45 17.82 -11.57
CA LEU A 65 11.68 16.63 -12.40
C LEU A 65 12.62 15.63 -11.73
N ASP A 66 13.60 16.10 -10.96
CA ASP A 66 14.56 15.24 -10.27
C ASP A 66 13.88 14.45 -9.15
N ASP A 67 13.03 15.09 -8.36
CA ASP A 67 12.22 14.43 -7.33
C ASP A 67 11.37 13.30 -7.92
N PHE A 68 10.71 13.53 -9.07
CA PHE A 68 9.94 12.49 -9.75
C PHE A 68 10.82 11.31 -10.21
N GLN A 69 12.05 11.59 -10.68
CA GLN A 69 12.99 10.54 -11.08
C GLN A 69 13.49 9.75 -9.88
N GLN A 70 13.81 10.41 -8.76
CA GLN A 70 14.18 9.74 -7.52
C GLN A 70 13.06 8.85 -7.02
N LEU A 71 11.82 9.35 -6.99
CA LEU A 71 10.66 8.59 -6.55
C LEU A 71 10.40 7.35 -7.44
N ARG A 72 10.51 7.50 -8.77
CA ARG A 72 10.46 6.36 -9.71
C ARG A 72 11.57 5.34 -9.47
N SER A 73 12.79 5.82 -9.20
CA SER A 73 13.93 4.95 -8.90
C SER A 73 13.72 4.15 -7.62
N LYS A 74 13.18 4.77 -6.56
CA LYS A 74 12.82 4.09 -5.30
C LYS A 74 11.77 3.00 -5.54
N VAL A 75 10.67 3.32 -6.23
CA VAL A 75 9.61 2.35 -6.57
C VAL A 75 10.18 1.18 -7.35
N LEU A 76 10.98 1.46 -8.38
CA LEU A 76 11.56 0.42 -9.22
C LEU A 76 12.50 -0.48 -8.42
N THR A 77 13.32 0.09 -7.54
CA THR A 77 14.21 -0.65 -6.64
C THR A 77 13.42 -1.55 -5.70
N LEU A 78 12.38 -1.01 -5.06
CA LEU A 78 11.50 -1.76 -4.18
C LEU A 78 10.80 -2.91 -4.92
N VAL A 79 10.21 -2.65 -6.09
CA VAL A 79 9.54 -3.69 -6.90
C VAL A 79 10.52 -4.78 -7.33
N LYS A 80 11.76 -4.42 -7.69
CA LYS A 80 12.82 -5.40 -7.99
C LYS A 80 13.16 -6.25 -6.77
N SER A 81 13.31 -5.63 -5.60
CA SER A 81 13.58 -6.35 -4.36
C SER A 81 12.42 -7.28 -3.97
N LEU A 82 11.18 -6.81 -4.07
CA LEU A 82 9.97 -7.60 -3.86
C LEU A 82 9.90 -8.78 -4.84
N ARG A 83 10.24 -8.56 -6.11
CA ARG A 83 10.30 -9.63 -7.12
C ARG A 83 11.35 -10.68 -6.79
N SER A 84 12.54 -10.24 -6.37
CA SER A 84 13.60 -11.17 -5.94
C SER A 84 13.18 -12.02 -4.74
N SER A 85 12.22 -11.56 -3.94
CA SER A 85 11.63 -12.32 -2.83
C SER A 85 10.46 -13.23 -3.21
N GLY A 86 10.19 -13.43 -4.50
CA GLY A 86 9.17 -14.37 -4.98
C GLY A 86 7.77 -13.78 -5.16
N ILE A 87 7.66 -12.45 -5.25
CA ILE A 87 6.44 -11.75 -5.65
C ILE A 87 6.45 -11.59 -7.17
N ALA A 88 5.59 -12.33 -7.87
CA ALA A 88 5.69 -12.50 -9.31
C ALA A 88 4.95 -11.42 -10.13
N SER A 89 3.85 -10.87 -9.62
CA SER A 89 2.97 -9.99 -10.38
C SER A 89 2.81 -8.60 -9.74
N TYR A 90 2.76 -7.56 -10.56
CA TYR A 90 2.46 -6.19 -10.15
C TYR A 90 1.69 -5.46 -11.24
N VAL A 91 0.85 -4.51 -10.83
CA VAL A 91 0.12 -3.60 -11.71
C VAL A 91 0.56 -2.18 -11.40
N LEU A 92 0.97 -1.44 -12.43
CA LEU A 92 1.27 -0.03 -12.33
C LEU A 92 0.02 0.77 -12.70
N VAL A 93 -0.39 1.69 -11.82
CA VAL A 93 -1.55 2.56 -12.04
C VAL A 93 -1.11 4.01 -11.95
N PRO A 94 -1.47 4.87 -12.93
CA PRO A 94 -1.20 6.29 -12.84
C PRO A 94 -1.92 6.91 -11.63
N SER A 95 -1.26 7.85 -10.95
CA SER A 95 -1.85 8.63 -9.85
C SER A 95 -1.52 10.10 -10.02
N SER A 96 -2.48 10.98 -9.79
CA SER A 96 -2.27 12.43 -9.77
C SER A 96 -1.59 12.93 -8.49
N SER A 97 -1.29 12.05 -7.54
CA SER A 97 -0.64 12.38 -6.27
C SER A 97 0.89 12.41 -6.40
N SER A 98 1.53 13.24 -5.57
CA SER A 98 2.99 13.32 -5.45
C SER A 98 3.60 12.15 -4.65
N ARG A 99 2.87 11.04 -4.50
CA ARG A 99 3.23 9.90 -3.65
C ARG A 99 3.00 8.60 -4.40
N CYS A 100 3.86 7.62 -4.17
CA CYS A 100 3.67 6.24 -4.67
C CYS A 100 3.13 5.36 -3.55
N ILE A 101 2.16 4.53 -3.88
CA ILE A 101 1.58 3.55 -2.96
C ILE A 101 1.87 2.16 -3.51
N VAL A 102 2.42 1.28 -2.69
CA VAL A 102 2.68 -0.12 -3.04
C VAL A 102 2.00 -1.02 -2.02
N CYS A 103 1.02 -1.80 -2.44
CA CYS A 103 0.25 -2.66 -1.55
C CYS A 103 -0.22 -3.94 -2.27
N VAL A 104 -0.79 -4.88 -1.53
CA VAL A 104 -1.31 -6.12 -2.11
C VAL A 104 -2.71 -5.91 -2.67
N ARG A 105 -2.95 -6.37 -3.89
CA ARG A 105 -4.23 -6.14 -4.61
C ARG A 105 -5.45 -6.77 -3.94
N ARG A 106 -5.26 -7.77 -3.06
CA ARG A 106 -6.35 -8.49 -2.37
C ARG A 106 -7.12 -7.66 -1.34
N CYS A 107 -6.82 -6.38 -1.19
CA CYS A 107 -7.53 -5.51 -0.25
C CYS A 107 -8.95 -5.19 -0.78
N PRO A 108 -10.04 -5.58 -0.08
CA PRO A 108 -11.41 -5.41 -0.57
C PRO A 108 -11.85 -3.96 -0.80
N ASP A 109 -11.10 -2.97 -0.28
CA ASP A 109 -11.37 -1.53 -0.42
C ASP A 109 -10.15 -0.77 -0.95
N LEU A 110 -9.38 -1.40 -1.84
CA LEU A 110 -8.11 -0.88 -2.31
C LEU A 110 -8.19 0.54 -2.88
N SER A 111 -9.18 0.83 -3.73
CA SER A 111 -9.31 2.15 -4.37
C SER A 111 -9.58 3.26 -3.34
N SER A 112 -10.50 3.05 -2.40
CA SER A 112 -10.84 4.05 -1.38
C SER A 112 -9.70 4.23 -0.37
N ALA A 113 -9.00 3.15 -0.01
CA ALA A 113 -7.81 3.21 0.84
C ALA A 113 -6.67 3.99 0.17
N VAL A 114 -6.41 3.71 -1.12
CA VAL A 114 -5.41 4.44 -1.93
C VAL A 114 -5.77 5.92 -2.02
N ASP A 115 -7.03 6.25 -2.31
CA ASP A 115 -7.49 7.65 -2.38
C ASP A 115 -7.34 8.37 -1.03
N THR A 116 -7.56 7.66 0.08
CA THR A 116 -7.40 8.23 1.42
C THR A 116 -5.93 8.46 1.76
N LEU A 117 -5.06 7.48 1.47
CA LEU A 117 -3.60 7.59 1.65
C LEU A 117 -2.97 8.71 0.78
N GLN A 118 -3.56 8.99 -0.36
CA GLN A 118 -3.15 10.11 -1.21
C GLN A 118 -3.51 11.48 -0.61
N LYS A 119 -4.55 11.56 0.23
CA LYS A 119 -5.10 12.81 0.78
C LYS A 119 -4.66 13.10 2.22
N ILE A 120 -4.30 12.09 2.99
CA ILE A 120 -3.92 12.26 4.40
C ILE A 120 -2.58 12.99 4.57
N THR A 121 -2.42 13.78 5.63
CA THR A 121 -1.11 14.31 6.01
C THR A 121 -0.29 13.21 6.66
N LEU A 122 0.88 12.90 6.09
CA LEU A 122 1.73 11.81 6.57
C LEU A 122 2.85 12.37 7.47
N PRO A 123 3.20 11.68 8.56
CA PRO A 123 4.31 12.07 9.42
C PRO A 123 5.64 11.67 8.76
N VAL A 124 6.11 12.48 7.81
CA VAL A 124 7.36 12.22 7.10
C VAL A 124 8.49 13.00 7.77
N HIS A 125 9.38 12.29 8.44
CA HIS A 125 10.56 12.90 9.03
C HIS A 125 11.76 12.85 8.09
N ASN A 126 11.88 11.82 7.26
CA ASN A 126 12.95 11.67 6.29
C ASN A 126 12.42 11.25 4.90
N ARG A 127 12.73 12.05 3.88
CA ARG A 127 12.34 11.78 2.48
C ARG A 127 12.96 10.51 1.90
N GLN A 128 14.02 9.96 2.50
CA GLN A 128 14.63 8.72 2.02
C GLN A 128 13.91 7.46 2.49
N ASN A 129 13.04 7.59 3.48
CA ASN A 129 12.33 6.48 4.08
C ASN A 129 10.97 6.24 3.39
N VAL A 130 10.38 5.09 3.71
CA VAL A 130 9.04 4.71 3.27
C VAL A 130 8.17 4.48 4.49
N LEU A 131 6.90 4.83 4.38
CA LEU A 131 5.93 4.62 5.45
C LEU A 131 5.19 3.32 5.21
N LEU A 132 5.24 2.42 6.19
CA LEU A 132 4.45 1.20 6.22
C LEU A 132 3.16 1.45 7.01
N ALA A 133 2.03 1.09 6.41
CA ALA A 133 0.73 1.01 7.05
C ALA A 133 0.11 -0.37 6.80
N ASP A 134 -0.82 -0.78 7.64
CA ASP A 134 -1.64 -1.98 7.42
C ASP A 134 -3.06 -1.55 6.99
N LEU A 135 -3.48 -1.98 5.80
CA LEU A 135 -4.81 -1.69 5.25
C LEU A 135 -5.85 -2.76 5.63
N GLY A 136 -5.56 -3.62 6.62
CA GLY A 136 -6.43 -4.72 7.05
C GLY A 136 -6.45 -5.91 6.08
N GLY A 137 -6.02 -5.70 4.83
CA GLY A 137 -5.79 -6.72 3.81
C GLY A 137 -4.30 -7.02 3.54
N GLY A 138 -3.39 -6.39 4.29
CA GLY A 138 -1.95 -6.59 4.15
C GLY A 138 -1.13 -5.29 4.20
N PRO A 139 0.20 -5.42 4.10
CA PRO A 139 1.11 -4.29 4.19
C PRO A 139 0.94 -3.36 2.99
N CYS A 140 0.99 -2.06 3.27
CA CYS A 140 0.93 -0.97 2.32
C CYS A 140 2.09 -0.02 2.58
N LEU A 141 2.82 0.32 1.52
CA LEU A 141 3.94 1.25 1.57
C LEU A 141 3.54 2.55 0.90
N VAL A 142 3.88 3.67 1.54
CA VAL A 142 3.79 5.01 0.96
C VAL A 142 5.19 5.57 0.79
N ILE A 143 5.53 5.95 -0.44
CA ILE A 143 6.83 6.49 -0.84
C ILE A 143 6.62 7.94 -1.27
N ILE A 144 7.47 8.82 -0.76
CA ILE A 144 7.35 10.28 -0.85
C ILE A 144 8.68 10.86 -1.37
#